data_AF-A0A1J5I572-F1
#
_entry.id   AF-A0A1J5I572-F1
#
_cell.length_a   1.000
_cell.length_b   1.000
_cell.length_c   1.000
_cell.angle_alpha   90.00
_cell.angle_beta   90.00
_cell.angle_gamma   90.00
#
_symmetry.space_group_name_H-M   'P 1'
#
loop_
_entity.id
_entity.type
_entity.pdbx_description
1 polymer ?
#
loop_
_entity_poly.entity_id
_entity_poly.type
_entity_poly.pdbx_seq_one_letter_code
_entity_poly.pdbx_strand_id
1 'polypeptide(L)' 'MRVDANGEGQANYWPNSFGAPGPDPGVSEPAMALDGAADRYPFKFTNDDFFRPGISIARS' A
#
# COMPACT_ATOMS: atom_id res chain seq x y z
N MET A 1 24.89 -8.02 -2.15
CA MET A 1 25.80 -8.30 -1.02
C MET A 1 25.11 -7.91 0.27
N ARG A 2 25.32 -8.65 1.36
CA ARG A 2 24.78 -8.32 2.69
C ARG A 2 25.78 -7.40 3.41
N VAL A 3 25.31 -6.28 3.98
CA VAL A 3 26.16 -5.24 4.59
C VAL A 3 25.76 -4.89 6.03
N ASP A 4 24.70 -5.52 6.55
CA ASP A 4 24.20 -5.40 7.91
C ASP A 4 24.27 -6.74 8.66
N ALA A 5 23.80 -6.76 9.92
CA ALA A 5 23.80 -7.94 10.77
C ALA A 5 22.74 -8.99 10.37
N ASN A 6 21.88 -8.71 9.37
CA ASN A 6 20.87 -9.64 8.84
C ASN A 6 19.94 -10.27 9.91
N GLY A 7 19.55 -9.52 10.93
CA GLY A 7 18.72 -10.08 12.01
C GLY A 7 19.43 -11.11 12.89
N GLU A 8 20.76 -11.24 12.76
CA GLU A 8 21.63 -12.07 13.59
C GLU A 8 21.12 -13.51 13.79
N GLY A 9 20.93 -13.93 15.04
CA GLY A 9 20.39 -15.24 15.42
C GLY A 9 18.93 -15.19 15.87
N GLN A 10 18.20 -14.11 15.58
CA GLN A 10 16.79 -14.01 15.94
C GLN A 10 15.95 -15.02 15.14
N ALA A 11 14.80 -15.40 15.70
CA ALA A 11 13.84 -16.23 14.98
C ALA A 11 13.41 -15.54 13.67
N ASN A 12 13.58 -16.24 12.55
CA ASN A 12 13.25 -15.74 11.21
C ASN A 12 11.80 -16.05 10.79
N TYR A 13 10.94 -16.35 11.77
CA TYR A 13 9.53 -16.69 11.56
C TYR A 13 8.65 -16.07 12.64
N TRP A 14 7.38 -15.89 12.31
CA TRP A 14 6.34 -15.38 13.20
C TRP A 14 5.04 -16.17 13.00
N PRO A 15 4.25 -16.45 14.06
CA PRO A 15 4.55 -16.19 15.47
C PRO A 15 5.67 -17.10 16.00
N ASN A 16 6.40 -16.65 17.04
CA ASN A 16 7.46 -17.42 17.69
C ASN A 16 7.46 -17.18 19.21
N SER A 17 8.08 -18.11 19.96
CA SER A 17 8.18 -18.05 21.43
C SER A 17 9.54 -17.54 21.94
N PHE A 18 10.36 -16.96 21.06
CA PHE A 18 11.76 -16.58 21.35
C PHE A 18 11.94 -15.07 21.57
N GLY A 19 10.84 -14.29 21.59
CA GLY A 19 10.89 -12.85 21.84
C GLY A 19 11.39 -12.01 20.66
N ALA A 20 11.45 -12.58 19.46
CA ALA A 20 11.73 -11.81 18.25
C ALA A 20 10.55 -10.86 17.94
N PRO A 21 10.77 -9.77 17.18
CA PRO A 21 9.76 -8.75 16.93
C PRO A 21 8.42 -9.29 16.40
N GLY A 22 7.32 -8.71 16.87
CA GLY A 22 5.95 -8.99 16.41
C GLY A 22 5.28 -7.75 15.80
N PRO A 23 4.11 -7.91 15.18
CA PRO A 23 3.35 -6.79 14.60
C PRO A 23 2.85 -5.84 15.68
N ASP A 24 2.81 -4.54 15.35
CA ASP A 24 2.22 -3.49 16.19
C ASP A 24 0.78 -3.16 15.71
N PRO A 25 -0.27 -3.46 16.50
CA PRO A 25 -1.65 -3.13 16.13
C PRO A 25 -1.93 -1.62 16.02
N GLY A 26 -1.11 -0.76 16.64
CA GLY A 26 -1.30 0.69 16.62
C GLY A 26 -1.04 1.35 15.26
N VAL A 27 -0.38 0.63 14.36
CA VAL A 27 -0.11 1.07 12.97
C VAL A 27 -0.96 0.33 11.93
N SER A 28 -2.09 -0.24 12.36
CA SER A 28 -3.01 -0.92 11.44
C SER A 28 -3.56 0.05 10.39
N GLU A 29 -3.64 -0.40 9.15
CA GLU A 29 -4.28 0.34 8.07
C GLU A 29 -5.78 0.56 8.39
N PRO A 30 -6.36 1.72 8.01
CA PRO A 30 -7.78 1.99 8.22
C PRO A 30 -8.64 1.05 7.34
N ALA A 31 -9.77 0.61 7.90
CA ALA A 31 -10.70 -0.25 7.17
C ALA A 31 -11.34 0.49 5.98
N MET A 32 -11.42 -0.19 4.83
CA MET A 32 -12.08 0.30 3.62
C MET A 32 -13.30 -0.59 3.32
N ALA A 33 -14.48 0.01 3.27
CA ALA A 33 -15.69 -0.70 2.85
C ALA A 33 -15.64 -0.91 1.32
N LEU A 34 -15.90 -2.15 0.89
CA LEU A 34 -15.97 -2.54 -0.51
C LEU A 34 -17.37 -3.10 -0.79
N ASP A 35 -17.86 -2.85 -2.01
CA ASP A 35 -19.13 -3.36 -2.51
C ASP A 35 -18.97 -3.84 -3.96
N GLY A 36 -19.75 -4.86 -4.34
CA GLY A 36 -19.65 -5.53 -5.64
C GLY A 36 -18.83 -6.83 -5.63
N ALA A 37 -18.83 -7.52 -6.76
CA ALA A 37 -18.13 -8.80 -6.92
C ALA A 37 -16.65 -8.58 -7.30
N ALA A 38 -15.79 -9.53 -6.94
CA ALA A 38 -14.41 -9.55 -7.44
C ALA A 38 -14.40 -10.05 -8.90
N ASP A 39 -14.41 -9.13 -9.86
CA ASP A 39 -14.42 -9.44 -11.30
C ASP A 39 -13.53 -8.47 -12.10
N ARG A 40 -13.29 -8.78 -13.38
CA ARG A 40 -12.59 -7.91 -14.33
C ARG A 40 -13.52 -6.82 -14.84
N TYR A 41 -13.53 -5.68 -14.16
CA TYR A 41 -14.25 -4.50 -14.64
C TYR A 41 -13.49 -3.79 -15.75
N PRO A 42 -14.11 -3.51 -16.92
CA PRO A 42 -13.51 -2.60 -17.89
C PRO A 42 -13.37 -1.21 -17.25
N PHE A 43 -12.22 -0.57 -17.44
CA PHE A 43 -12.01 0.80 -17.00
C PHE A 43 -12.92 1.73 -17.83
N LYS A 44 -13.95 2.29 -17.19
CA LYS A 44 -14.99 3.11 -17.87
C LYS A 44 -14.83 4.62 -17.67
N PHE A 45 -13.83 5.05 -16.91
CA PHE A 45 -13.60 6.48 -16.74
C PHE A 45 -13.10 7.06 -18.06
N THR A 46 -13.86 8.00 -18.61
CA THR A 46 -13.33 8.98 -19.53
C THR A 46 -12.43 9.88 -18.71
N ASN A 47 -11.14 9.60 -18.71
CA ASN A 47 -10.17 10.59 -18.28
C ASN A 47 -10.36 11.75 -19.26
N ASP A 48 -10.93 12.87 -18.81
CA ASP A 48 -10.88 14.08 -19.62
C ASP A 48 -9.43 14.56 -19.58
N ASP A 49 -8.65 14.07 -20.55
CA ASP A 49 -7.23 14.37 -20.70
C ASP A 49 -6.98 15.88 -20.96
N PHE A 50 -8.04 16.65 -21.22
CA PHE A 50 -7.99 18.08 -21.56
C PHE A 50 -8.51 19.01 -20.46
N PHE A 51 -9.27 18.51 -19.47
CA PHE A 51 -9.78 19.33 -18.36
C PHE A 51 -8.65 19.91 -17.48
N ARG A 52 -7.59 19.14 -17.23
CA ARG A 52 -6.46 19.60 -16.40
C ARG A 52 -5.54 20.61 -17.12
N PRO A 53 -5.18 20.46 -18.41
CA PRO A 53 -4.41 21.49 -19.10
C PRO A 53 -5.18 22.82 -19.30
N GLY A 54 -6.50 22.77 -19.50
CA GLY A 54 -7.33 23.97 -19.72
C GLY A 54 -7.35 24.96 -18.55
N ILE A 55 -7.26 24.47 -17.31
CA ILE A 55 -7.25 25.34 -16.11
C ILE A 55 -5.88 25.96 -15.83
N SER A 56 -4.81 25.40 -16.41
CA SER A 56 -3.44 25.92 -16.31
C SER A 56 -3.21 27.12 -17.24
N ILE A 57 -3.75 27.07 -18.47
CA ILE A 57 -3.58 28.14 -19.47
C ILE A 57 -4.43 29.39 -19.24
N ALA A 58 -5.43 29.35 -18.35
CA ALA A 58 -6.28 30.50 -18.03
C ALA A 58 -5.70 31.42 -16.91
N ARG A 59 -4.45 31.18 -16.48
CA ARG A 59 -3.76 31.95 -15.42
C ARG A 59 -2.36 32.46 -15.79
N SER A 60 -2.01 32.57 -17.08
CA SER A 60 -0.80 33.28 -17.53
C SER A 60 -1.12 34.63 -18.13
#